data_AF-A0A7K3IWW8-F1
#
_entry.id   AF-A0A7K3IWW8-F1
#
_cell.length_a   1.000
_cell.length_b   1.000
_cell.length_c   1.000
_cell.angle_alpha   90.00
_cell.angle_beta   90.00
_cell.angle_gamma   90.00
#
_symmetry.space_group_name_H-M   'P 1'
#
loop_
_entity.id
_entity.type
_entity.pdbx_description
1 polymer ?
#
loop_
_entity_poly.entity_id
_entity_poly.type
_entity_poly.pdbx_seq_one_letter_code
_entity_poly.pdbx_strand_id
1 'polypeptide(L)' 'MIKDAILEWSAEAMIFATNALSLSGLYSIQDIGIKVPEELAIVGFTGNEAFDSFYSPLTYVKQPVYEMGKEAVRVL' A
#
# COMPACT_ATOMS: atom_id res chain seq x y z
N MET A 1 -0.54 -10.85 -12.55
CA MET A 1 -1.46 -9.85 -11.96
C MET A 1 -0.85 -8.47 -11.84
N ILE A 2 0.20 -8.22 -11.02
CA ILE A 2 0.84 -6.88 -10.96
C ILE A 2 1.51 -6.51 -12.29
N LYS A 3 2.26 -7.44 -12.90
CA LYS A 3 2.85 -7.22 -14.23
C LYS A 3 1.79 -6.88 -15.27
N ASP A 4 0.72 -7.65 -15.34
CA ASP A 4 -0.38 -7.44 -16.29
C ASP A 4 -1.06 -6.08 -16.05
N ALA A 5 -1.29 -5.69 -14.79
CA ALA A 5 -1.86 -4.39 -14.46
C ALA A 5 -0.98 -3.21 -14.96
N ILE A 6 0.34 -3.35 -14.89
CA ILE A 6 1.27 -2.30 -15.32
C ILE A 6 1.47 -2.32 -16.85
N LEU A 7 1.73 -3.50 -17.42
CA LEU A 7 2.16 -3.64 -18.82
C LEU A 7 1.01 -3.79 -19.80
N GLU A 8 -0.09 -4.44 -19.41
CA GLU A 8 -1.24 -4.67 -20.28
C GLU A 8 -2.34 -3.64 -20.03
N TRP A 9 -2.64 -3.35 -18.75
CA TRP A 9 -3.73 -2.43 -18.39
C TRP A 9 -3.27 -0.98 -18.25
N SER A 10 -1.96 -0.73 -18.34
CA SER A 10 -1.36 0.62 -18.27
C SER A 10 -1.76 1.39 -17.00
N ALA A 11 -1.80 0.71 -15.85
CA ALA A 11 -2.14 1.35 -14.58
C ALA A 11 -1.06 2.35 -14.13
N GLU A 12 -1.46 3.58 -13.86
CA GLU A 12 -0.58 4.66 -13.35
C GLU A 12 -0.46 4.65 -11.81
N ALA A 13 -1.39 3.97 -11.13
CA ALA A 13 -1.40 3.86 -9.68
C ALA A 13 -1.96 2.52 -9.19
N MET A 14 -1.51 2.07 -8.02
CA MET A 14 -2.06 0.92 -7.30
C MET A 14 -2.37 1.25 -5.85
N ILE A 15 -3.51 0.74 -5.38
CA ILE A 15 -3.94 0.82 -3.98
C ILE A 15 -3.98 -0.60 -3.41
N PHE A 16 -3.24 -0.82 -2.33
CA PHE A 16 -3.20 -2.10 -1.65
C PHE A 16 -4.13 -2.11 -0.44
N ALA A 17 -5.00 -3.11 -0.34
CA ALA A 17 -6.01 -3.20 0.71
C ALA A 17 -5.45 -3.53 2.10
N THR A 18 -4.23 -4.07 2.19
CA THR A 18 -3.60 -4.46 3.46
C THR A 18 -2.11 -4.17 3.46
N ASN A 19 -1.52 -4.09 4.66
CA ASN A 19 -0.07 -3.97 4.82
C ASN A 19 0.70 -5.15 4.17
N ALA A 20 0.18 -6.37 4.30
CA ALA A 20 0.83 -7.56 3.72
C ALA A 20 0.83 -7.51 2.19
N LEU A 21 -0.28 -7.12 1.58
CA LEU A 21 -0.36 -6.93 0.13
C LEU A 21 0.52 -5.78 -0.34
N SER A 22 0.60 -4.69 0.43
CA SER A 22 1.48 -3.56 0.14
C SER A 22 2.93 -4.01 0.06
N LEU A 23 3.42 -4.72 1.08
CA LEU A 23 4.80 -5.21 1.11
C LEU A 23 5.09 -6.20 -0.02
N SER A 24 4.23 -7.20 -0.22
CA SER A 24 4.39 -8.17 -1.31
C SER A 24 4.36 -7.51 -2.69
N GLY A 25 3.51 -6.49 -2.86
CA GLY A 25 3.43 -5.70 -4.07
C GLY A 25 4.68 -4.89 -4.31
N LEU A 26 5.21 -4.21 -3.29
CA LEU A 26 6.47 -3.45 -3.40
C LEU A 26 7.65 -4.32 -3.81
N TYR A 27 7.83 -5.50 -3.20
CA TYR A 27 8.86 -6.44 -3.63
C TYR A 27 8.69 -6.84 -5.10
N SER A 28 7.45 -7.15 -5.51
CA SER A 28 7.16 -7.54 -6.90
C SER A 28 7.43 -6.41 -7.90
N ILE A 29 7.17 -5.16 -7.52
CA ILE A 29 7.40 -3.95 -8.33
C ILE A 29 8.90 -3.64 -8.42
N GLN A 30 9.63 -3.84 -7.32
CA GLN A 30 11.07 -3.70 -7.27
C GLN A 30 11.77 -4.77 -8.13
N ASP A 31 11.31 -6.01 -8.10
CA ASP A 31 11.85 -7.13 -8.90
C ASP A 31 11.74 -6.89 -10.41
N ILE A 32 10.77 -6.08 -10.85
CA ILE A 32 10.56 -5.71 -12.26
C ILE A 32 11.22 -4.38 -12.63
N GLY A 33 11.87 -3.71 -11.67
CA GLY A 33 12.63 -2.48 -11.91
C GLY A 33 11.80 -1.21 -12.11
N ILE A 34 10.50 -1.24 -11.77
CA ILE A 34 9.62 -0.06 -11.84
C ILE A 34 9.91 0.87 -10.66
N LYS A 35 10.09 2.17 -10.94
CA LYS A 35 10.33 3.20 -9.92
C LYS A 35 9.04 3.77 -9.35
N VAL A 36 9.07 3.99 -8.04
CA VAL A 36 7.97 4.52 -7.23
C VAL A 36 8.50 5.78 -6.56
N PRO A 37 7.83 6.93 -6.70
CA PRO A 37 6.54 7.12 -7.35
C PRO A 37 6.61 7.48 -8.86
N GLU A 38 7.80 7.55 -9.46
CA GLU A 38 7.98 8.18 -10.78
C GLU A 38 7.30 7.45 -11.94
N GLU A 39 7.32 6.12 -11.95
CA GLU A 39 6.73 5.29 -13.02
C GLU A 39 5.40 4.67 -12.59
N LEU A 40 5.20 4.50 -11.29
CA LEU A 40 3.96 3.96 -10.71
C LEU A 40 3.73 4.54 -9.31
N ALA A 41 2.58 5.17 -9.11
CA ALA A 41 2.17 5.62 -7.78
C ALA A 41 1.61 4.46 -6.94
N ILE A 42 1.92 4.45 -5.64
CA ILE A 42 1.46 3.40 -4.71
C ILE A 42 0.87 4.01 -3.45
N VAL A 43 -0.28 3.47 -3.03
CA VAL A 43 -0.90 3.77 -1.74
C VAL A 43 -1.19 2.46 -0.97
N GLY A 44 -0.71 2.39 0.27
CA GLY A 44 -1.02 1.30 1.20
C GLY A 44 -2.25 1.59 2.08
N PHE A 45 -2.62 0.62 2.91
CA PHE A 45 -3.75 0.74 3.83
C PHE A 45 -3.40 0.24 5.23
N THR A 46 -3.77 0.99 6.27
CA THR A 46 -3.40 0.87 7.71
C THR A 46 -2.10 1.58 8.08
N GLY A 47 -1.05 1.41 7.27
CA GLY A 47 0.29 1.91 7.59
C GLY A 47 1.12 0.89 8.37
N ASN A 48 2.42 0.83 8.09
CA ASN A 48 3.38 -0.07 8.73
C ASN A 48 4.74 0.65 8.86
N GLU A 49 5.49 0.46 9.94
CA GLU A 49 6.83 1.06 10.11
C GLU A 49 7.81 0.67 8.98
N ALA A 50 7.62 -0.51 8.38
CA ALA A 50 8.40 -0.94 7.22
C ALA A 50 8.20 -0.03 5.99
N PHE A 51 7.09 0.70 5.90
CA PHE A 51 6.83 1.64 4.80
C PHE A 51 7.78 2.83 4.83
N ASP A 52 8.19 3.27 6.02
CA ASP A 52 9.12 4.38 6.19
C ASP A 52 10.57 3.96 5.87
N SER A 53 10.85 2.66 5.94
CA SER A 53 12.16 2.08 5.59
C SER A 53 12.33 1.81 4.09
N PHE A 54 11.27 1.92 3.29
CA PHE A 54 11.37 1.79 1.84
C PHE A 54 12.05 3.04 1.25
N TYR A 55 12.77 2.90 0.12
CA TYR A 55 13.53 4.02 -0.46
C TYR A 55 12.66 5.23 -0.81
N SER A 56 11.38 4.99 -1.10
CA SER A 56 10.34 5.99 -1.22
C SER A 56 9.29 5.74 -0.13
N PRO A 57 9.29 6.48 1.00
CA PRO A 57 8.31 6.30 2.06
C PRO A 57 6.87 6.22 1.52
N LEU A 58 6.14 5.18 1.93
CA LEU A 58 4.87 4.85 1.31
C LEU A 58 3.73 5.72 1.84
N THR A 59 2.93 6.27 0.93
CA THR A 59 1.65 6.91 1.30
C THR A 59 0.66 5.83 1.73
N TYR A 60 -0.12 6.06 2.79
CA TYR A 60 -1.14 5.10 3.23
C TYR A 60 -2.36 5.77 3.86
N VAL A 61 -3.48 5.05 3.82
CA VAL A 61 -4.68 5.41 4.58
C VAL A 61 -4.53 4.92 6.03
N LYS A 62 -4.47 5.85 6.98
CA LYS A 62 -4.40 5.53 8.41
C LYS A 62 -5.80 5.25 8.95
N GLN A 63 -6.02 4.04 9.46
CA GLN A 63 -7.28 3.68 10.10
C GLN A 63 -7.35 4.24 11.54
N PRO A 64 -8.49 4.81 11.98
CA PRO A 64 -8.66 5.30 13.34
C PRO A 64 -8.99 4.14 14.30
N VAL A 65 -8.11 3.12 14.35
CA VAL A 65 -8.36 1.85 15.07
C VAL A 65 -8.66 2.04 16.56
N TYR A 66 -8.10 3.08 17.18
CA TYR A 66 -8.37 3.43 18.57
C TYR A 66 -9.83 3.88 18.77
N GLU A 67 -10.32 4.79 17.93
CA GLU A 67 -11.71 5.26 17.99
C GLU A 67 -12.69 4.15 17.59
N MET A 68 -12.32 3.30 16.64
CA MET A 68 -13.12 2.11 16.29
C MET A 68 -13.30 1.17 17.48
N GLY A 69 -12.24 0.91 18.24
CA GLY A 69 -12.30 0.09 19.46
C GLY A 69 -13.14 0.74 20.57
N LYS A 70 -12.98 2.05 20.77
CA LYS A 70 -13.79 2.82 21.73
C LYS A 70 -15.27 2.76 21.38
N GLU A 71 -15.61 2.91 20.10
CA GLU A 71 -16.98 2.82 19.61
C GLU A 71 -17.57 1.42 19.79
N ALA A 72 -16.79 0.38 19.49
CA ALA A 72 -17.22 -1.00 19.66
C ALA A 72 -17.60 -1.32 21.12
N VAL A 73 -16.83 -0.83 22.10
CA VAL A 73 -17.17 -0.99 23.52
C VAL A 73 -18.39 -0.17 23.92
N ARG A 74 -18.59 1.01 23.32
CA ARG A 74 -19.73 1.90 23.63
C ARG A 74 -21.09 1.30 23.25
N VAL A 75 -21.15 0.51 22.17
CA VAL A 75 -22.39 -0.08 21.64
C VAL A 75 -22.73 -1.45 22.23
N LEU A 76 -21.88 -2.02 23.07
CA LEU A 76 -22.14 -3.23 23.86
C LEU A 76 -23.01 -2.91 25.08
#